data_AF-A0A7J8ZGD0-F1
#
_entry.id   AF-A0A7J8ZGD0-F1
#
_cell.length_a   1.000
_cell.length_b   1.000
_cell.length_c   1.000
_cell.angle_alpha   90.00
_cell.angle_beta   90.00
_cell.angle_gamma   90.00
#
_symmetry.space_group_name_H-M   'P 1'
#
loop_
_entity.id
_entity.type
_entity.pdbx_description
1 polymer ?
#
loop_
_entity_poly.entity_id
_entity_poly.type
_entity_poly.pdbx_seq_one_letter_code
_entity_poly.pdbx_strand_id
1 'polypeptide(L)' 'TKLEASPDGGSICKTSSKYYTIGEFELKEEGIEMGKEKALGMFKAIEAYLLANPDA' A
#
# COMPACT_ATOMS: atom_id res chain seq x y z
N THR A 1 2.34 -0.89 8.10
CA THR A 1 3.24 -0.60 6.97
C THR A 1 4.63 -0.31 7.49
N LYS A 2 5.66 -0.82 6.82
CA LYS A 2 7.06 -0.57 7.14
C LYS A 2 7.77 -0.10 5.87
N LEU A 3 8.53 0.99 5.97
CA LEU A 3 9.37 1.51 4.90
C LEU A 3 10.83 1.21 5.21
N GLU A 4 11.56 0.75 4.21
CA GLU A 4 12.99 0.42 4.30
C GLU A 4 13.69 1.06 3.09
N ALA A 5 14.89 1.60 3.27
CA ALA A 5 15.65 2.15 2.16
C ALA A 5 16.03 1.04 1.17
N SER A 6 15.93 1.33 -0.14
CA SER A 6 16.43 0.43 -1.17
C SER A 6 17.84 0.82 -1.64
N PRO A 7 18.63 -0.13 -2.18
CA PRO A 7 19.99 0.13 -2.64
C PRO A 7 20.11 1.16 -3.77
N ASP A 8 19.03 1.40 -4.52
CA ASP A 8 18.94 2.35 -5.64
C ASP A 8 18.53 3.77 -5.22
N GLY A 9 18.48 4.04 -3.90
CA GLY A 9 18.11 5.36 -3.37
C GLY A 9 16.61 5.58 -3.23
N GLY A 10 15.78 4.57 -3.52
CA GLY A 10 14.34 4.59 -3.28
C GLY A 10 13.93 4.04 -1.91
N SER A 11 12.69 3.54 -1.84
CA SER A 11 12.15 2.87 -0.64
C SER A 11 11.35 1.63 -1.00
N ILE A 12 11.45 0.59 -0.17
CA ILE A 12 10.61 -0.60 -0.21
C ILE A 12 9.52 -0.45 0.84
N CYS A 13 8.27 -0.43 0.39
CA CYS A 13 7.09 -0.38 1.26
C CYS A 13 6.52 -1.78 1.49
N LYS A 14 6.63 -2.29 2.72
CA LYS A 14 6.03 -3.56 3.15
C LYS A 14 4.72 -3.29 3.88
N THR A 15 3.63 -3.78 3.32
CA THR A 15 2.28 -3.67 3.90
C THR A 15 1.76 -5.05 4.26
N SER A 16 1.20 -5.17 5.45
CA SER A 16 0.46 -6.37 5.88
C SER A 16 -0.95 -5.96 6.28
N SER A 17 -1.93 -6.71 5.81
CA SER A 17 -3.34 -6.52 6.14
C SER A 17 -3.81 -7.69 6.99
N LYS A 18 -4.41 -7.38 8.14
CA LYS A 18 -5.06 -8.38 9.00
C LYS A 18 -6.55 -8.14 8.94
N TYR A 19 -7.30 -9.18 8.60
CA TYR A 19 -8.76 -9.11 8.51
C TYR A 19 -9.36 -9.92 9.66
N TYR A 20 -10.23 -9.27 10.43
CA TYR A 20 -10.94 -9.87 11.56
C TYR A 20 -12.41 -9.93 11.19
N THR A 21 -12.92 -11.13 11.00
CA THR A 21 -14.28 -11.38 10.53
C THR A 21 -15.20 -11.72 11.70
N ILE A 22 -16.50 -11.47 11.55
CA ILE A 22 -17.52 -11.82 12.54
C ILE A 22 -18.40 -12.93 11.97
N GLY A 23 -18.57 -14.02 12.73
CA GLY A 23 -19.34 -15.18 12.29
C GLY A 23 -18.67 -15.95 11.16
N GLU A 24 -19.46 -16.73 10.41
CA GLU A 24 -19.00 -17.44 9.22
C GLU A 24 -18.96 -16.49 8.01
N PHE A 25 -17.92 -15.64 7.99
CA PHE A 25 -17.65 -14.77 6.86
C PHE A 25 -16.35 -15.20 6.17
N GLU A 26 -16.48 -15.54 4.90
CA GLU A 26 -15.37 -15.89 4.03
C GLU A 26 -14.80 -14.64 3.35
N LEU A 27 -13.50 -14.42 3.54
CA LEU A 27 -12.77 -13.38 2.82
C LEU A 27 -12.51 -13.82 1.39
N LYS A 28 -13.14 -13.14 0.44
CA LYS A 28 -12.91 -13.35 -0.99
C LYS A 28 -11.62 -12.65 -1.43
N GLU A 29 -10.84 -13.35 -2.23
CA GLU A 29 -9.59 -12.86 -2.81
C GLU A 29 -9.79 -11.55 -3.59
N GLU A 30 -10.88 -11.44 -4.35
CA GLU A 30 -11.24 -10.23 -5.10
C GLU A 30 -11.32 -8.97 -4.22
N GLY A 31 -11.90 -9.10 -3.02
CA GLY A 31 -12.00 -7.99 -2.07
C GLY A 31 -10.64 -7.59 -1.49
N ILE A 32 -9.78 -8.57 -1.26
CA ILE A 32 -8.41 -8.34 -0.78
C ILE A 32 -7.59 -7.63 -1.86
N GLU A 33 -7.70 -8.07 -3.12
CA GLU A 33 -6.97 -7.48 -4.24
C GLU A 33 -7.45 -6.05 -4.53
N MET A 34 -8.76 -5.79 -4.53
CA MET A 34 -9.28 -4.42 -4.63
C MET A 34 -8.76 -3.51 -3.52
N GLY A 35 -8.67 -4.02 -2.28
CA GLY A 35 -8.09 -3.29 -1.16
C GLY A 35 -6.62 -2.95 -1.37
N LYS A 36 -5.85 -3.91 -1.90
CA LYS A 36 -4.43 -3.75 -2.25
C LYS A 36 -4.23 -2.74 -3.38
N GLU A 37 -5.02 -2.82 -4.46
CA GLU A 37 -4.96 -1.88 -5.58
C GLU A 37 -5.28 -0.45 -5.14
N LYS A 38 -6.31 -0.28 -4.29
CA LYS A 38 -6.67 1.03 -3.74
C LYS A 38 -5.52 1.63 -2.93
N ALA A 39 -4.88 0.83 -2.06
CA ALA A 39 -3.73 1.28 -1.29
C ALA A 39 -2.54 1.65 -2.19
N LEU A 40 -2.26 0.84 -3.22
CA LEU A 40 -1.21 1.13 -4.20
C LEU A 40 -1.49 2.42 -4.96
N GLY A 41 -2.74 2.67 -5.36
CA GLY A 41 -3.15 3.90 -6.04
C GLY A 41 -2.87 5.15 -5.20
N MET A 42 -3.20 5.12 -3.91
CA MET A 42 -2.86 6.22 -2.99
C MET A 42 -1.36 6.44 -2.85
N PHE A 43 -0.58 5.35 -2.72
CA PHE A 43 0.88 5.45 -2.64
C PHE A 43 1.48 6.08 -3.89
N LYS A 44 1.04 5.68 -5.08
CA LYS A 44 1.50 6.25 -6.35
C LYS A 44 1.14 7.73 -6.49
N ALA A 45 -0.03 8.15 -6.02
CA ALA A 45 -0.43 9.55 -6.05
C ALA A 45 0.48 10.43 -5.16
N ILE A 46 0.84 9.93 -3.97
CA ILE A 46 1.77 10.62 -3.06
C ILE A 46 3.17 10.66 -3.69
N GLU A 47 3.66 9.53 -4.21
CA GLU A 47 4.96 9.45 -4.88
C GLU A 47 5.05 10.44 -6.04
N ALA A 48 4.03 10.49 -6.92
CA ALA A 48 3.97 11.44 -8.02
C ALA A 48 3.97 12.89 -7.56
N TYR A 49 3.25 13.20 -6.47
CA TYR A 49 3.24 14.54 -5.90
C TYR A 49 4.61 14.95 -5.35
N LEU A 50 5.27 14.09 -4.58
CA LEU A 50 6.61 14.38 -4.02
C LEU A 50 7.67 14.49 -5.11
N LEU A 51 7.61 13.65 -6.15
CA LEU A 51 8.49 13.76 -7.31
C LEU A 51 8.31 15.11 -8.06
N ALA A 52 7.08 15.60 -8.15
CA ALA A 52 6.79 16.90 -8.77
C ALA A 52 7.11 18.10 -7.87
N ASN A 53 7.24 17.89 -6.55
CA ASN A 53 7.48 18.94 -5.56
C ASN A 53 8.62 18.53 -4.61
N PRO A 54 9.90 18.64 -5.05
CA PRO A 54 11.05 18.11 -4.29
C PRO A 54 11.30 18.78 -2.93
N ASP A 55 10.74 19.96 -2.70
CA ASP A 55 10.91 20.76 -1.47
C ASP A 55 9.72 20.63 -0.49
N ALA A 56 8.76 19.75 -0.77
CA ALA A 56 7.55 19.55 0.02
C ALA A 56 7.78 18.82 1.36
#